data_AF-A0A1H2TCC3-F1
#
_entry.id   AF-A0A1H2TCC3-F1
#
_cell.length_a   1.000
_cell.length_b   1.000
_cell.length_c   1.000
_cell.angle_alpha   90.00
_cell.angle_beta   90.00
_cell.angle_gamma   90.00
#
_symmetry.space_group_name_H-M   'P 1'
#
loop_
_entity.id
_entity.type
_entity.pdbx_description
1 polymer ?
#
loop_
_entity_poly.entity_id
_entity_poly.type
_entity_poly.pdbx_seq_one_letter_code
_entity_poly.pdbx_strand_id
1 'polypeptide(L)'
;MPDIVRHLTPGEREKLRTITSMNGVGRTLLSSTPTDASGAHFMTLWFTLLGPVFPIGRYYLRSAEPDPLGGGVHMIGSHSRYDILGRSSLVPGEVIRTYLYCWLLAPLAVVGPLVPLLANIDDVWAAIGFWAFFLVVGALLGLAFALVYGTRFVSRRWRKPRAMRWQ
;
A
#
# COMPACT_ATOMS: atom_id res chain seq x y z
N MET A 1 -21.12 -4.52 -5.95
CA MET A 1 -21.83 -4.02 -4.76
C MET A 1 -21.23 -2.68 -4.38
N PRO A 2 -22.05 -1.63 -4.16
CA PRO A 2 -21.54 -0.32 -3.78
C PRO A 2 -20.93 -0.38 -2.37
N ASP A 3 -19.79 0.30 -2.18
CA ASP A 3 -19.15 0.38 -0.87
C ASP A 3 -19.98 1.35 0.00
N ILE A 4 -20.36 0.90 1.19
CA ILE A 4 -21.14 1.72 2.12
C ILE A 4 -20.17 2.68 2.82
N VAL A 5 -20.53 3.97 2.80
CA VAL A 5 -19.77 5.04 3.45
C VAL A 5 -20.63 5.64 4.54
N ARG A 6 -20.10 5.63 5.77
CA ARG A 6 -20.72 6.21 6.95
C ARG A 6 -20.05 7.53 7.28
N HIS A 7 -20.84 8.47 7.78
CA HIS A 7 -20.30 9.71 8.32
C HIS A 7 -19.41 9.45 9.53
N LEU A 8 -18.31 10.20 9.60
CA LEU A 8 -17.40 10.17 10.74
C LEU A 8 -18.04 10.84 11.94
N THR A 9 -17.97 10.17 13.09
CA THR A 9 -18.31 10.78 14.38
C THR A 9 -17.29 11.88 14.73
N PRO A 10 -17.65 12.87 15.57
CA PRO A 10 -16.74 13.96 15.94
C PRO A 10 -15.41 13.45 16.53
N GLY A 11 -15.45 12.46 17.42
CA GLY A 11 -14.26 11.88 18.03
C GLY A 11 -13.36 11.09 17.05
N GLU A 12 -13.92 10.51 15.98
CA GLU A 12 -13.12 9.90 14.92
C GLU A 12 -12.43 10.95 14.05
N ARG A 13 -13.11 12.06 13.73
CA ARG A 13 -12.50 13.15 12.96
C ARG A 13 -11.29 13.73 13.67
N GLU A 14 -11.39 13.92 14.99
CA GLU A 14 -10.27 14.41 15.80
C GLU A 14 -9.08 13.45 15.76
N LYS A 15 -9.31 12.15 15.94
CA LYS A 15 -8.26 11.12 15.85
C LYS A 15 -7.58 11.04 14.49
N LEU A 16 -8.31 11.38 13.42
CA LEU A 16 -7.82 11.34 12.05
C LEU A 16 -7.14 12.64 11.61
N ARG A 17 -7.35 13.76 12.31
CA ARG A 17 -6.53 14.97 12.12
C ARG A 17 -5.07 14.73 12.51
N THR A 18 -4.84 13.79 13.41
CA THR A 18 -3.52 13.44 13.95
C THR A 18 -3.01 12.12 13.34
N ILE A 19 -3.08 11.98 12.01
CA ILE A 19 -2.37 10.89 11.32
C ILE A 19 -0.91 11.31 11.21
N THR A 20 -0.09 10.79 12.12
CA THR A 20 1.35 11.02 12.14
C THR A 20 2.11 9.70 12.00
N SER A 21 3.18 9.75 11.24
CA SER A 21 4.14 8.68 11.02
C SER A 21 5.53 9.27 11.19
N MET A 22 6.34 8.69 12.08
CA MET A 22 7.73 9.10 12.28
C MET A 22 8.61 7.86 12.15
N ASN A 23 9.58 7.90 11.22
CA ASN A 23 10.54 6.81 10.98
C ASN A 23 9.87 5.43 10.79
N GLY A 24 8.73 5.39 10.10
CA GLY A 24 7.99 4.15 9.84
C GLY A 24 7.16 3.62 11.02
N VAL A 25 7.09 4.38 12.12
CA VAL A 25 6.24 4.08 13.28
C VAL A 25 5.08 5.06 13.34
N GLY A 26 3.86 4.54 13.49
CA GLY A 26 2.66 5.38 13.68
C GLY A 26 1.50 4.96 12.79
N ARG A 27 0.85 5.93 12.15
CA ARG A 27 -0.30 5.69 11.28
C ARG A 27 -0.04 6.22 9.88
N THR A 28 -0.33 5.41 8.87
CA THR A 28 -0.17 5.81 7.47
C THR A 28 -1.37 5.38 6.63
N LEU A 29 -1.64 6.11 5.56
CA LEU A 29 -2.69 5.79 4.60
C LEU A 29 -2.08 5.06 3.39
N LEU A 30 -2.55 3.84 3.11
CA LEU A 30 -2.08 2.99 2.02
C LEU A 30 -3.24 2.38 1.24
N SER A 31 -2.94 1.80 0.07
CA SER A 31 -3.89 1.16 -0.84
C SER A 31 -4.97 2.11 -1.39
N SER A 32 -4.58 2.99 -2.31
CA SER A 32 -5.52 3.83 -3.04
C SER A 32 -6.33 3.04 -4.08
N THR A 33 -7.66 3.22 -4.04
CA THR A 33 -8.52 2.91 -5.19
C THR A 33 -8.38 3.99 -6.26
N PRO A 34 -8.80 3.73 -7.51
CA PRO A 34 -8.98 4.80 -8.49
C PRO A 34 -9.84 5.93 -7.93
N THR A 35 -9.51 7.16 -8.30
CA THR A 35 -10.29 8.35 -7.96
C THR A 35 -11.63 8.32 -8.68
N ASP A 36 -12.65 8.81 -7.99
CA ASP A 36 -13.96 9.03 -8.58
C ASP A 36 -14.00 10.33 -9.40
N ALA A 37 -15.17 10.66 -9.95
CA ALA A 37 -15.39 11.90 -10.68
C ALA A 37 -15.19 13.17 -9.84
N SER A 38 -15.21 13.04 -8.51
CA SER A 38 -15.03 14.13 -7.56
C SER A 38 -13.58 14.24 -7.04
N GLY A 39 -12.66 13.40 -7.52
CA GLY A 39 -11.27 13.33 -7.07
C GLY A 39 -11.07 12.61 -5.71
N ALA A 40 -12.14 12.09 -5.11
CA ALA A 40 -12.09 11.32 -3.88
C ALA A 40 -11.82 9.83 -4.17
N HIS A 41 -11.22 9.14 -3.21
CA HIS A 41 -10.86 7.73 -3.32
C HIS A 41 -10.82 7.08 -1.94
N PHE A 42 -10.80 5.74 -1.93
CA PHE A 42 -10.63 4.98 -0.70
C PHE A 42 -9.15 4.75 -0.43
N MET A 43 -8.76 4.90 0.83
CA MET A 43 -7.49 4.45 1.37
C MET A 43 -7.72 3.70 2.68
N THR A 44 -6.82 2.78 3.00
CA THR A 44 -6.82 2.08 4.28
C THR A 44 -5.80 2.74 5.19
N LEU A 45 -6.22 3.10 6.41
CA LEU A 45 -5.33 3.54 7.48
C LEU A 45 -4.71 2.32 8.13
N TRP A 46 -3.40 2.33 8.28
CA TRP A 46 -2.62 1.24 8.87
C TRP A 46 -1.90 1.73 10.11
N PHE A 47 -1.82 0.86 11.11
CA PHE A 47 -0.75 0.95 12.08
C PHE A 47 0.53 0.42 11.45
N THR A 48 1.57 1.25 11.44
CA THR A 48 2.86 0.92 10.86
C THR A 48 3.95 0.81 11.91
N LEU A 49 4.78 -0.22 11.75
CA LEU A 49 6.04 -0.43 12.44
C LEU A 49 7.03 -0.96 11.39
N LEU A 50 7.81 -0.08 10.79
CA LEU A 50 8.68 -0.33 9.62
C LEU A 50 7.93 -0.74 8.33
N GLY A 51 6.70 -1.25 8.46
CA GLY A 51 5.76 -1.59 7.41
C GLY A 51 4.33 -1.68 7.97
N PRO A 52 3.32 -1.93 7.12
CA PRO A 52 1.92 -2.08 7.55
C PRO A 52 1.76 -3.34 8.41
N VAL A 53 1.38 -3.15 9.68
CA VAL A 53 1.21 -4.26 10.64
C VAL A 53 -0.25 -4.65 10.75
N PHE A 54 -1.14 -3.69 11.05
CA PHE A 54 -2.57 -3.94 11.22
C PHE A 54 -3.41 -2.86 10.52
N PRO A 55 -4.42 -3.26 9.71
CA PRO A 55 -5.34 -2.30 9.10
C PRO A 55 -6.33 -1.79 10.16
N ILE A 56 -6.39 -0.48 10.36
CA ILE A 56 -7.26 0.16 11.35
C ILE A 56 -8.65 0.40 10.77
N GLY A 57 -8.72 0.86 9.53
CA GLY A 57 -9.99 1.19 8.89
C GLY A 57 -9.81 1.71 7.47
N ARG A 58 -10.89 1.67 6.70
CA ARG A 58 -10.92 2.21 5.34
C ARG A 58 -11.66 3.53 5.35
N TYR A 59 -11.07 4.53 4.72
CA TYR A 59 -11.57 5.89 4.71
C TYR A 59 -11.74 6.37 3.27
N TYR A 60 -12.83 7.08 3.05
CA TYR A 60 -13.09 7.77 1.81
C TYR A 60 -12.62 9.21 1.97
N LEU A 61 -11.64 9.60 1.18
CA LEU A 61 -10.92 10.85 1.35
C LEU A 61 -10.62 11.51 0.01
N ARG A 62 -10.44 12.83 0.06
CA ARG A 62 -9.97 13.65 -1.06
C ARG A 62 -8.62 14.23 -0.67
N SER A 63 -7.65 14.18 -1.59
CA SER A 63 -6.41 14.93 -1.38
C SER A 63 -6.76 16.41 -1.41
N ALA A 64 -6.43 17.17 -0.36
CA ALA A 64 -6.29 18.60 -0.55
C ALA A 64 -5.15 18.79 -1.57
N GLU A 65 -5.28 19.76 -2.48
CA GLU A 65 -4.32 19.97 -3.56
C GLU A 65 -2.88 19.95 -3.02
N PRO A 66 -1.97 19.22 -3.69
CA PRO A 66 -0.56 19.37 -3.40
C PRO A 66 -0.15 20.80 -3.78
N ASP A 67 0.66 21.42 -2.93
CA ASP A 67 1.40 22.62 -3.29
C ASP A 67 2.07 22.40 -4.67
N PRO A 68 1.96 23.31 -5.66
CA PRO A 68 2.26 23.04 -7.07
C PRO A 68 3.74 22.73 -7.40
N LEU A 69 4.62 22.67 -6.40
CA LEU A 69 6.04 22.40 -6.55
C LEU A 69 6.33 20.90 -6.47
N GLY A 70 5.91 20.22 -7.53
CA GLY A 70 6.63 19.16 -8.25
C GLY A 70 7.51 18.16 -7.49
N GLY A 71 7.05 16.91 -7.51
CA GLY A 71 7.87 15.81 -8.04
C GLY A 71 8.82 15.08 -7.09
N GLY A 72 8.45 13.85 -6.74
CA GLY A 72 9.43 12.79 -6.45
C GLY A 72 9.81 12.60 -4.98
N VAL A 73 9.74 11.33 -4.56
CA VAL A 73 10.30 10.75 -3.33
C VAL A 73 9.72 11.29 -2.01
N HIS A 74 8.60 10.68 -1.59
CA HIS A 74 8.09 10.80 -0.22
C HIS A 74 8.99 10.02 0.76
N MET A 75 9.96 10.71 1.37
CA MET A 75 10.62 10.27 2.60
C MET A 75 10.76 11.47 3.56
N ILE A 76 10.42 11.23 4.83
CA ILE A 76 10.63 12.09 6.01
C ILE A 76 9.79 13.38 6.02
N GLY A 77 8.60 13.33 6.66
CA GLY A 77 7.94 14.53 7.20
C GLY A 77 6.91 15.27 6.33
N SER A 78 6.37 14.66 5.28
CA SER A 78 5.29 15.27 4.48
C SER A 78 3.95 15.28 5.23
N HIS A 79 3.47 16.47 5.62
CA HIS A 79 2.09 16.68 6.09
C HIS A 79 1.13 16.75 4.90
N SER A 80 0.79 15.61 4.31
CA SER A 80 -0.27 15.57 3.30
C SER A 80 -1.63 15.83 3.97
N ARG A 81 -2.26 16.96 3.68
CA ARG A 81 -3.62 17.25 4.18
C ARG A 81 -4.62 16.45 3.34
N TYR A 82 -5.39 15.61 4.02
CA TYR A 82 -6.49 14.86 3.41
C TYR A 82 -7.81 15.33 4.01
N ASP A 83 -8.78 15.60 3.15
CA ASP A 83 -10.15 15.81 3.57
C ASP A 83 -10.85 14.46 3.65
N ILE A 84 -11.08 14.01 4.88
CA ILE A 84 -11.71 12.70 5.11
C ILE A 84 -13.22 12.86 5.15
N LEU A 85 -13.87 12.30 4.12
CA LEU A 85 -15.30 12.45 3.87
C LEU A 85 -16.12 11.42 4.65
N GLY A 86 -15.59 10.20 4.81
CA GLY A 86 -16.31 9.13 5.50
C GLY A 86 -15.51 7.87 5.76
N ARG A 87 -16.13 6.91 6.44
CA ARG A 87 -15.56 5.61 6.79
C ARG A 87 -16.29 4.49 6.06
N SER A 88 -15.56 3.48 5.60
CA SER A 88 -16.10 2.27 4.97
C SER A 88 -15.56 1.01 5.63
N SER A 89 -16.17 -0.14 5.35
CA SER A 89 -15.67 -1.44 5.81
C SER A 89 -14.36 -1.78 5.11
N LEU A 90 -13.50 -2.51 5.83
CA LEU A 90 -12.26 -3.02 5.24
C LEU A 90 -12.57 -4.02 4.14
N VAL A 91 -11.84 -3.91 3.03
CA VAL A 91 -11.94 -4.83 1.90
C VAL A 91 -10.74 -5.78 1.98
N PRO A 92 -10.94 -7.09 2.23
CA PRO A 92 -9.83 -8.03 2.42
C PRO A 92 -8.83 -8.03 1.26
N GLY A 93 -9.32 -7.88 0.02
CA GLY A 93 -8.46 -7.80 -1.16
C GLY A 93 -7.52 -6.58 -1.19
N GLU A 94 -7.91 -5.45 -0.59
CA GLU A 94 -7.03 -4.27 -0.46
C GLU A 94 -5.97 -4.48 0.62
N VAL A 95 -6.35 -5.16 1.71
CA VAL A 95 -5.47 -5.53 2.83
C VAL A 95 -4.39 -6.51 2.36
N ILE A 96 -4.78 -7.63 1.75
CA ILE A 96 -3.85 -8.65 1.24
C ILE A 96 -2.87 -8.05 0.24
N ARG A 97 -3.37 -7.21 -0.67
CA ARG A 97 -2.55 -6.51 -1.65
C ARG A 97 -1.48 -5.66 -0.97
N THR A 98 -1.85 -4.91 0.08
CA THR A 98 -0.91 -4.06 0.80
C THR A 98 0.19 -4.87 1.48
N TYR A 99 -0.17 -6.00 2.11
CA TYR A 99 0.82 -6.91 2.69
C TYR A 99 1.77 -7.47 1.64
N LEU A 100 1.26 -7.93 0.49
CA LEU A 100 2.09 -8.42 -0.61
C LEU A 100 3.09 -7.37 -1.10
N TYR A 101 2.68 -6.09 -1.21
CA TYR A 101 3.62 -5.03 -1.59
C TYR A 101 4.67 -4.76 -0.52
N CYS A 102 4.26 -4.53 0.72
CA CYS A 102 5.18 -4.03 1.73
C CYS A 102 6.07 -5.13 2.33
N TRP A 103 5.58 -6.37 2.43
CA TRP A 103 6.34 -7.46 3.05
C TRP A 103 7.02 -8.39 2.05
N LEU A 104 6.58 -8.41 0.80
CA LEU A 104 7.18 -9.29 -0.21
C LEU A 104 8.08 -8.52 -1.18
N LEU A 105 7.57 -7.41 -1.74
CA LEU A 105 8.32 -6.64 -2.75
C LEU A 105 9.36 -5.70 -2.14
N ALA A 106 9.08 -5.08 -0.99
CA ALA A 106 10.03 -4.15 -0.38
C ALA A 106 11.32 -4.85 0.11
N PRO A 107 11.27 -6.00 0.81
CA PRO A 107 12.49 -6.71 1.19
C PRO A 107 13.26 -7.20 -0.03
N LEU A 108 12.58 -7.63 -1.10
CA LEU A 108 13.25 -8.02 -2.34
C LEU A 108 14.02 -6.87 -2.99
N ALA A 109 13.45 -5.66 -3.01
CA ALA A 109 14.13 -4.49 -3.56
C ALA A 109 15.41 -4.14 -2.78
N VAL A 110 15.45 -4.46 -1.48
CA VAL A 110 16.61 -4.24 -0.61
C VAL A 110 17.63 -5.38 -0.73
N VAL A 111 17.17 -6.63 -0.75
CA VAL A 111 18.04 -7.83 -0.76
C VAL A 111 18.56 -8.14 -2.17
N GLY A 112 17.75 -7.91 -3.21
CA GLY A 112 18.09 -8.21 -4.61
C GLY A 112 19.45 -7.66 -5.07
N PRO A 113 19.78 -6.38 -4.79
CA PRO A 113 21.09 -5.80 -5.13
C PRO A 113 22.27 -6.40 -4.34
N LEU A 114 22.03 -7.03 -3.18
CA LEU A 114 23.06 -7.65 -2.34
C LEU A 114 23.40 -9.09 -2.79
N VAL A 115 22.55 -9.71 -3.61
CA VAL A 115 22.73 -11.07 -4.14
C VAL A 115 24.03 -11.24 -4.94
N PRO A 116 24.36 -10.39 -5.94
CA PRO A 116 25.60 -10.56 -6.72
C PRO A 116 26.86 -10.33 -5.88
N LEU A 117 26.78 -9.57 -4.78
CA LEU A 117 27.89 -9.40 -3.84
C LEU A 117 28.20 -10.69 -3.07
N LEU A 118 27.17 -11.47 -2.71
CA LEU A 118 27.29 -12.71 -1.94
C LEU A 118 27.62 -13.95 -2.80
N ALA A 119 27.45 -13.86 -4.12
CA ALA A 119 27.67 -14.97 -5.06
C ALA A 119 29.16 -15.30 -5.31
N ASN A 120 30.11 -14.54 -4.72
CA ASN A 120 31.56 -14.77 -4.86
C ASN A 120 32.13 -15.71 -3.77
N ILE A 121 31.29 -16.52 -3.11
CA ILE A 121 31.73 -17.47 -2.08
C ILE A 121 31.93 -18.84 -2.73
N ASP A 122 33.13 -19.41 -2.60
CA ASP A 122 33.65 -20.57 -3.36
C ASP A 122 32.97 -21.94 -3.08
N ASP A 123 31.88 -21.97 -2.31
CA ASP A 123 31.20 -23.21 -1.94
C ASP A 123 30.08 -23.54 -2.94
N VAL A 124 30.33 -24.54 -3.79
CA VAL A 124 29.45 -24.98 -4.89
C VAL A 124 28.10 -25.50 -4.38
N TRP A 125 28.06 -26.17 -3.22
CA TRP A 125 26.79 -26.68 -2.67
C TRP A 125 25.97 -25.55 -2.03
N ALA A 126 26.65 -24.61 -1.37
CA ALA A 126 26.03 -23.37 -0.93
C ALA A 126 25.49 -22.57 -2.12
N ALA A 127 26.24 -22.50 -3.23
CA ALA A 127 25.80 -21.83 -4.45
C ALA A 127 24.55 -22.49 -5.06
N ILE A 128 24.49 -23.83 -5.15
CA ILE A 128 23.30 -24.54 -5.67
C ILE A 128 22.07 -24.30 -4.78
N GLY A 129 22.21 -24.44 -3.46
CA GLY A 129 21.12 -24.17 -2.51
C GLY A 129 20.66 -22.71 -2.55
N PHE A 130 21.61 -21.79 -2.70
CA PHE A 130 21.35 -20.36 -2.86
C PHE A 130 20.57 -20.07 -4.15
N TRP A 131 21.02 -20.55 -5.30
CA TRP A 131 20.32 -20.35 -6.58
C TRP A 131 18.95 -21.01 -6.61
N ALA A 132 18.79 -22.20 -6.04
CA ALA A 132 17.49 -22.87 -5.92
C ALA A 132 16.53 -22.08 -5.02
N PHE A 133 17.01 -21.56 -3.89
CA PHE A 133 16.22 -20.67 -3.03
C PHE A 133 15.76 -19.42 -3.80
N PHE A 134 16.65 -18.76 -4.54
CA PHE A 134 16.30 -17.59 -5.35
C PHE A 134 15.38 -17.88 -6.52
N LEU A 135 15.47 -19.06 -7.14
CA LEU A 135 14.53 -19.49 -8.18
C LEU A 135 13.14 -19.73 -7.61
N VAL A 136 13.03 -20.40 -6.47
CA VAL A 136 11.74 -20.67 -5.82
C VAL A 136 11.13 -19.37 -5.30
N VAL A 137 11.92 -18.56 -4.58
CA VAL A 137 11.49 -17.24 -4.10
C VAL A 137 11.14 -16.35 -5.28
N GLY A 138 11.99 -16.26 -6.31
CA GLY A 138 11.77 -15.51 -7.53
C GLY A 138 10.54 -15.95 -8.32
N ALA A 139 10.23 -17.25 -8.39
CA ALA A 139 9.04 -17.77 -9.04
C ALA A 139 7.77 -17.48 -8.24
N LEU A 140 7.79 -17.66 -6.91
CA LEU A 140 6.69 -17.27 -6.03
C LEU A 140 6.44 -15.75 -6.09
N LEU A 141 7.51 -14.97 -6.17
CA LEU A 141 7.48 -13.52 -6.35
C LEU A 141 6.96 -13.11 -7.72
N GLY A 142 7.40 -13.78 -8.79
CA GLY A 142 6.93 -13.58 -10.15
C GLY A 142 5.44 -13.91 -10.29
N LEU A 143 4.98 -14.97 -9.63
CA LEU A 143 3.57 -15.31 -9.55
C LEU A 143 2.77 -14.26 -8.77
N ALA A 144 3.26 -13.83 -7.60
CA ALA A 144 2.65 -12.75 -6.83
C ALA A 144 2.61 -11.44 -7.62
N PHE A 145 3.69 -11.09 -8.31
CA PHE A 145 3.79 -9.93 -9.18
C PHE A 145 2.83 -10.04 -10.36
N ALA A 146 2.77 -11.17 -11.06
CA ALA A 146 1.86 -11.39 -12.17
C ALA A 146 0.38 -11.29 -11.73
N LEU A 147 0.02 -11.85 -10.58
CA LEU A 147 -1.32 -11.71 -10.01
C LEU A 147 -1.63 -10.25 -9.66
N VAL A 148 -0.66 -9.51 -9.11
CA VAL A 148 -0.85 -8.13 -8.62
C VAL A 148 -0.77 -7.08 -9.74
N TYR A 149 0.13 -7.24 -10.71
CA TYR A 149 0.27 -6.41 -11.90
C TYR A 149 -0.78 -6.75 -12.95
N GLY A 150 -1.11 -8.03 -13.13
CA GLY A 150 -2.23 -8.46 -13.97
C GLY A 150 -3.54 -7.88 -13.44
N THR A 151 -3.78 -7.95 -12.12
CA THR A 151 -4.95 -7.28 -11.53
C THR A 151 -4.85 -5.75 -11.60
N ARG A 152 -3.66 -5.13 -11.53
CA ARG A 152 -3.50 -3.66 -11.76
C ARG A 152 -3.78 -3.26 -13.19
N PHE A 153 -3.23 -3.95 -14.17
CA PHE A 153 -3.33 -3.63 -15.59
C PHE A 153 -4.77 -3.80 -16.06
N VAL A 154 -5.41 -4.92 -15.67
CA VAL A 154 -6.84 -5.11 -15.86
C VAL A 154 -7.62 -4.06 -15.08
N SER A 155 -7.22 -3.70 -13.85
CA SER A 155 -7.94 -2.67 -13.10
C SER A 155 -7.81 -1.24 -13.62
N ARG A 156 -6.65 -0.84 -14.15
CA ARG A 156 -6.44 0.52 -14.66
C ARG A 156 -7.16 0.74 -15.98
N ARG A 157 -7.27 -0.31 -16.82
CA ARG A 157 -8.05 -0.25 -18.05
C ARG A 157 -9.55 -0.50 -17.85
N TRP A 158 -9.96 -1.22 -16.81
CA TRP A 158 -11.34 -1.73 -16.70
C TRP A 158 -12.04 -1.53 -15.34
N ARG A 159 -11.38 -1.07 -14.27
CA ARG A 159 -12.11 -0.76 -13.02
C ARG A 159 -12.77 0.60 -13.16
N LYS A 160 -14.09 0.57 -13.29
CA LYS A 160 -14.96 1.70 -12.97
C LYS A 160 -14.67 2.15 -11.53
N PRO A 161 -14.73 3.47 -11.23
CA PRO A 161 -14.74 3.97 -9.87
C PRO A 161 -15.74 3.16 -9.05
N ARG A 162 -15.36 2.75 -7.83
CA ARG A 162 -16.29 2.00 -6.99
C ARG A 162 -17.47 2.91 -6.65
N ALA A 163 -18.67 2.46 -6.99
CA ALA A 163 -19.89 3.15 -6.58
C ALA A 163 -19.93 3.19 -5.04
N MET A 164 -20.21 4.36 -4.49
CA MET A 164 -20.39 4.55 -3.05
C MET A 164 -21.87 4.79 -2.74
N ARG A 165 -22.31 4.40 -1.55
CA ARG A 165 -23.63 4.72 -1.02
C ARG A 165 -23.49 5.25 0.40
N TRP A 166 -24.00 6.45 0.65
CA TRP A 166 -24.08 7.02 1.98
C TRP A 166 -25.09 6.26 2.83
N GLN A 167 -24.70 5.96 4.07
CA GLN A 167 -25.55 5.37 5.11
C GLN A 167 -25.44 6.19 6.39
#